data_AF-A0AAV3TDH9-F1
#
_entry.id   AF-A0AAV3TDH9-F1
#
_cell.length_a   1.000
_cell.length_b   1.000
_cell.length_c   1.000
_cell.angle_alpha   90.00
_cell.angle_beta   90.00
_cell.angle_gamma   90.00
#
_symmetry.space_group_name_H-M   'P 1'
#
loop_
_entity.id
_entity.type
_entity.pdbx_description
1 polymer ?
#
loop_
_entity_poly.entity_id
_entity_poly.type
_entity_poly.pdbx_seq_one_letter_code
_entity_poly.pdbx_strand_id
1 'polypeptide(L)' 'MEPDEIYSTSALADKTDIAQRTTRKYLDTLAEQGRVEKQKPNATTAIWIRRD' A
#
# COMPACT_ATOMS: atom_id res chain seq x y z
N MET A 1 1.74 -12.23 -5.21
CA MET A 1 0.94 -10.98 -5.08
C MET A 1 0.23 -10.82 -6.40
N GLU A 2 -1.08 -11.04 -6.41
CA GLU A 2 -1.92 -10.96 -7.61
C GLU A 2 -2.17 -9.48 -8.00
N PRO A 3 -2.32 -9.17 -9.29
CA PRO A 3 -2.74 -7.85 -9.78
C PRO A 3 -4.18 -7.54 -9.29
N ASP A 4 -4.49 -6.27 -9.01
CA ASP A 4 -5.82 -5.76 -8.60
C ASP A 4 -6.28 -5.97 -7.14
N GLU A 5 -5.44 -6.53 -6.26
CA GLU A 5 -5.81 -6.70 -4.85
C GLU A 5 -5.66 -5.39 -4.05
N ILE A 6 -6.72 -5.00 -3.31
CA ILE A 6 -6.75 -3.79 -2.47
C ILE A 6 -6.02 -4.10 -1.16
N TYR A 7 -4.90 -3.41 -0.93
CA TYR A 7 -4.12 -3.60 0.28
C TYR A 7 -4.19 -2.40 1.21
N SER A 8 -4.47 -2.66 2.49
CA SER A 8 -4.26 -1.66 3.54
C SER A 8 -2.79 -1.63 3.94
N THR A 9 -2.29 -0.47 4.37
CA THR A 9 -0.91 -0.34 4.90
C THR A 9 -0.64 -1.37 6.01
N SER A 10 -1.63 -1.61 6.87
CA SER A 10 -1.58 -2.61 7.95
C SER A 10 -1.50 -4.04 7.43
N ALA A 11 -2.30 -4.38 6.41
CA ALA A 11 -2.30 -5.73 5.82
C ALA A 11 -0.96 -6.03 5.11
N LEU A 12 -0.38 -5.04 4.43
CA LEU A 12 0.96 -5.16 3.87
C LEU A 12 2.01 -5.31 4.97
N ALA A 13 1.94 -4.52 6.04
CA ALA A 13 2.86 -4.61 7.16
C ALA A 13 2.83 -5.98 7.84
N ASP A 14 1.62 -6.53 8.09
CA ASP A 14 1.42 -7.89 8.60
C ASP A 14 2.00 -8.95 7.66
N LYS A 15 1.73 -8.83 6.35
CA LYS A 15 2.13 -9.83 5.36
C LYS A 15 3.64 -9.83 5.07
N THR A 16 4.31 -8.70 5.27
CA THR A 16 5.76 -8.57 5.08
C THR A 16 6.57 -8.63 6.37
N ASP A 17 5.93 -8.68 7.54
CA ASP A 17 6.58 -8.56 8.86
C ASP A 17 7.47 -7.29 8.95
N ILE A 18 7.08 -6.24 8.22
CA ILE A 18 7.79 -4.96 8.17
C ILE A 18 7.01 -3.94 8.99
N ALA A 19 7.74 -3.11 9.76
CA ALA A 19 7.15 -2.02 10.51
C ALA A 19 6.29 -1.11 9.59
N GLN A 20 5.07 -0.79 10.03
CA GLN A 20 4.10 0.01 9.25
C GLN A 20 4.68 1.31 8.68
N ARG A 21 5.62 1.97 9.38
CA ARG A 21 6.31 3.16 8.89
C ARG A 21 7.17 2.88 7.66
N THR A 22 7.90 1.78 7.66
CA THR A 22 8.75 1.36 6.54
C THR A 22 7.90 0.91 5.37
N THR A 23 6.86 0.11 5.63
CA THR A 23 5.88 -0.30 4.62
C THR A 23 5.21 0.91 3.97
N ARG A 24 4.81 1.90 4.77
CA ARG A 24 4.23 3.15 4.25
C ARG A 24 5.21 3.93 3.37
N LYS A 25 6.48 4.06 3.78
CA LYS A 25 7.52 4.69 2.94
C LYS A 25 7.70 3.94 1.63
N TYR A 26 7.77 2.62 1.68
CA TYR A 26 7.94 1.78 0.50
C TYR A 26 6.75 1.92 -0.47
N LEU A 27 5.53 1.94 0.06
CA LEU A 27 4.31 2.17 -0.72
C LEU A 27 4.25 3.58 -1.31
N ASP A 28 4.69 4.59 -0.57
CA ASP A 28 4.79 5.96 -1.08
C ASP A 28 5.77 6.01 -2.27
N THR A 29 6.95 5.40 -2.15
CA THR A 29 7.91 5.29 -3.26
C THR A 29 7.36 4.50 -4.45
N LEU A 30 6.65 3.40 -4.21
CA LEU A 30 6.00 2.64 -5.29
C LEU A 30 4.89 3.45 -5.97
N ALA A 31 4.21 4.34 -5.23
CA ALA A 31 3.20 5.23 -5.79
C ALA A 31 3.82 6.35 -6.62
N GLU A 32 4.95 6.91 -6.19
CA GLU A 32 5.75 7.83 -7.00
C GLU A 32 6.23 7.18 -8.30
N GLN A 33 6.51 5.87 -8.29
CA GLN A 33 6.87 5.09 -9.48
C GLN A 33 5.67 4.68 -10.34
N GLY A 34 4.43 5.01 -9.95
CA GLY A 34 3.21 4.65 -10.68
C GLY A 34 2.86 3.16 -10.63
N ARG A 35 3.51 2.37 -9.76
CA ARG A 35 3.25 0.92 -9.60
C ARG A 35 2.07 0.63 -8.69
N VAL A 36 1.79 1.53 -7.73
CA VAL A 36 0.64 1.43 -6.83
C VAL A 36 -0.10 2.76 -6.76
N GLU A 37 -1.42 2.70 -6.71
CA GLU A 37 -2.29 3.86 -6.55
C GLU A 37 -2.73 3.96 -5.10
N LYS A 38 -2.51 5.12 -4.49
CA LYS A 38 -2.93 5.41 -3.11
C LYS A 38 -4.34 5.98 -3.13
N GLN A 39 -5.32 5.21 -2.69
CA GLN A 39 -6.67 5.71 -2.45
C GLN A 39 -6.92 5.91 -0.96
N LYS A 40 -7.63 6.98 -0.63
CA LYS A 40 -8.07 7.28 0.74
C LYS A 40 -9.59 7.31 0.76
N PRO A 41 -10.27 6.16 0.86
CA PRO A 41 -11.73 6.11 0.95
C PRO A 41 -12.24 6.79 2.21
N ASN A 42 -11.44 6.81 3.30
CA ASN A 42 -11.78 7.48 4.55
C ASN A 42 -10.57 8.27 5.07
N ALA A 43 -10.83 9.30 5.89
CA ALA A 43 -9.79 10.13 6.52
C ALA A 43 -8.75 9.31 7.32
N THR A 44 -9.15 8.13 7.80
CA THR A 44 -8.33 7.24 8.64
C THR A 44 -7.72 6.07 7.88
N THR A 45 -8.23 5.74 6.68
CA THR A 45 -7.86 4.51 5.97
C THR A 45 -7.28 4.82 4.61
N ALA A 46 -5.98 4.59 4.47
CA ALA A 46 -5.30 4.58 3.18
C ALA A 46 -5.25 3.14 2.66
N ILE A 47 -5.87 2.92 1.51
CA ILE A 47 -5.78 1.70 0.73
C ILE A 47 -4.81 1.93 -0.44
N TRP A 48 -4.16 0.86 -0.86
CA TRP A 48 -3.17 0.86 -1.92
C TRP A 48 -3.58 -0.20 -2.92
N ILE A 49 -3.65 0.20 -4.19
CA ILE A 49 -4.09 -0.66 -5.29
C ILE A 49 -2.90 -0.84 -6.20
N ARG A 50 -2.46 -2.08 -6.43
CA ARG A 50 -1.36 -2.34 -7.38
C ARG A 50 -1.91 -2.30 -8.81
N ARG A 51 -1.25 -1.53 -9.69
CA ARG A 51 -1.64 -1.29 -11.09
C ARG A 51 -0.87 -2.14 -12.11
N ASP A 52 -0.24 -3.24 -11.67
CA ASP A 52 0.71 -4.06 -12.43
C ASP A 52 0.21 -5.50 -12.52
#